data_AF-A0A9D4X0A5-F1
#
_entry.id   AF-A0A9D4X0A5-F1
#
_cell.length_a   1.000
_cell.length_b   1.000
_cell.length_c   1.000
_cell.angle_alpha   90.00
_cell.angle_beta   90.00
_cell.angle_gamma   90.00
#
_symmetry.space_group_name_H-M   'P 1'
#
loop_
_entity.id
_entity.type
_entity.pdbx_description
1 polymer ?
#
loop_
_entity_poly.entity_id
_entity_poly.type
_entity_poly.pdbx_seq_one_letter_code
_entity_poly.pdbx_strand_id
1 'polypeptide(L)'
;MTSQLLEFNFDDKDVLSRFNKAYVGVVENVGIMYNIQDIFDIEDYFGIKTTPLGANLCLLKSREAGELEDLVSIGASWLEKWFKEARKWELGVVDDERVTWICVLGLPCHVWVVVFLVHLKTFGAFLHADDNTRSIEDYDTGDGGRG
;
A
#
# COMPACT_ATOMS: atom_id res chain seq x y z
N MET A 1 8.75 -19.87 17.18
CA MET A 1 7.32 -19.74 17.50
C MET A 1 6.55 -20.12 16.26
N THR A 2 5.79 -21.20 16.31
CA THR A 2 4.98 -21.69 15.18
C THR A 2 3.79 -20.74 15.02
N SER A 3 3.78 -19.95 13.95
CA SER A 3 2.64 -19.09 13.62
C SER A 3 1.45 -19.98 13.30
N GLN A 4 0.39 -19.91 14.10
CA GLN A 4 -0.89 -20.55 13.80
C GLN A 4 -1.54 -19.74 12.67
N LEU A 5 -1.58 -20.31 11.46
CA LEU A 5 -2.36 -19.74 10.36
C LEU A 5 -3.84 -19.87 10.76
N LEU A 6 -4.55 -18.74 10.89
CA LEU A 6 -6.00 -18.73 10.98
C LEU A 6 -6.56 -19.08 9.60
N GLU A 7 -6.86 -20.35 9.36
CA GLU A 7 -7.59 -20.79 8.17
C GLU A 7 -9.06 -20.38 8.29
N PHE A 8 -9.44 -19.31 7.61
CA PHE A 8 -10.84 -18.93 7.41
C PHE A 8 -11.36 -19.66 6.16
N ASN A 9 -12.22 -20.67 6.37
CA ASN A 9 -12.93 -21.32 5.27
C ASN A 9 -14.04 -20.40 4.74
N PHE A 10 -13.82 -19.82 3.56
CA PHE A 10 -14.85 -19.15 2.78
C PHE A 10 -15.60 -20.21 1.93
N ASP A 11 -16.64 -20.82 2.49
CA ASP A 11 -17.52 -21.76 1.79
C ASP A 11 -18.71 -21.07 1.09
N ASP A 12 -18.61 -19.76 0.87
CA ASP A 12 -19.69 -18.96 0.29
C ASP A 12 -19.46 -18.77 -1.21
N LYS A 13 -20.07 -19.65 -2.02
CA LYS A 13 -19.98 -19.62 -3.50
C LYS A 13 -20.39 -18.27 -4.08
N ASP A 14 -21.29 -17.56 -3.42
CA ASP A 14 -21.76 -16.25 -3.87
C ASP A 14 -20.68 -15.18 -3.73
N VAL A 15 -19.85 -15.25 -2.67
CA VAL A 15 -18.71 -14.34 -2.48
C VAL A 15 -17.67 -14.59 -3.56
N LEU A 16 -17.27 -15.85 -3.77
CA LEU A 16 -16.25 -16.22 -4.76
C LEU A 16 -16.67 -15.85 -6.19
N SER A 17 -17.95 -15.95 -6.52
CA SER A 17 -18.47 -15.56 -7.84
C SER A 17 -18.24 -14.08 -8.17
N ARG A 18 -18.22 -13.20 -7.15
CA ARG A 18 -18.01 -11.74 -7.32
C ARG A 18 -16.56 -11.38 -7.63
N PHE A 19 -15.60 -12.26 -7.35
CA PHE A 19 -14.18 -12.02 -7.63
C PHE A 19 -13.69 -12.71 -8.91
N ASN A 20 -14.53 -13.49 -9.60
CA ASN A 20 -14.16 -14.15 -10.85
C ASN A 20 -13.81 -13.17 -12.00
N LYS A 21 -14.15 -11.89 -11.87
CA LYS A 21 -13.74 -10.83 -12.83
C LYS A 21 -12.77 -9.82 -12.21
N ALA A 22 -12.30 -10.08 -10.99
CA ALA A 22 -11.33 -9.21 -10.35
C ALA A 22 -9.92 -9.54 -10.85
N TYR A 23 -9.07 -8.52 -10.85
CA TYR A 23 -7.64 -8.66 -11.08
C TYR A 23 -6.88 -8.25 -9.83
N VAL A 24 -5.67 -8.75 -9.70
CA VAL A 24 -4.70 -8.31 -8.70
C VAL A 24 -3.52 -7.72 -9.44
N GLY A 25 -3.23 -6.46 -9.14
CA GLY A 25 -2.03 -5.78 -9.55
C GLY A 25 -0.96 -5.86 -8.47
N VAL A 26 0.29 -6.13 -8.85
CA VAL A 26 1.47 -5.92 -8.00
C VAL A 26 2.00 -4.53 -8.30
N VAL A 27 1.92 -3.62 -7.33
CA VAL A 27 2.33 -2.23 -7.51
C VAL A 27 3.84 -2.12 -7.70
N GLU A 28 4.26 -1.28 -8.65
CA GLU A 28 5.67 -1.03 -8.92
C GLU A 28 6.38 -0.39 -7.71
N ASN A 29 5.75 0.63 -7.13
CA ASN A 29 6.24 1.39 -6.00
C ASN A 29 5.24 1.39 -4.84
N VAL A 30 5.58 0.73 -3.72
CA VAL A 30 4.73 0.62 -2.51
C VAL A 30 4.21 1.98 -2.01
N GLY A 31 4.97 3.06 -2.20
CA GLY A 31 4.59 4.39 -1.75
C GLY A 31 3.34 4.95 -2.42
N ILE A 32 2.94 4.44 -3.59
CA ILE A 32 1.75 4.92 -4.32
C ILE A 32 0.49 4.11 -3.99
N MET A 33 0.61 3.04 -3.22
CA MET A 33 -0.46 2.06 -2.97
C MET A 33 -1.77 2.72 -2.47
N TYR A 34 -1.65 3.73 -1.61
CA TYR A 34 -2.81 4.46 -1.07
C TYR A 34 -3.41 5.47 -2.04
N ASN A 35 -2.65 5.89 -3.06
CA ASN A 35 -3.05 6.90 -4.04
C ASN A 35 -3.48 6.27 -5.37
N ILE A 36 -3.45 4.94 -5.47
CA ILE A 36 -3.73 4.24 -6.73
C ILE A 36 -5.16 4.46 -7.21
N GLN A 37 -6.14 4.65 -6.31
CA GLN A 37 -7.50 5.03 -6.71
C GLN A 37 -7.51 6.39 -7.42
N ASP A 38 -6.84 7.38 -6.85
CA ASP A 38 -6.82 8.74 -7.40
C ASP A 38 -6.19 8.75 -8.79
N ILE A 39 -5.17 7.92 -9.02
CA ILE A 39 -4.53 7.74 -10.34
C ILE A 39 -5.53 7.22 -11.38
N PHE A 40 -6.36 6.24 -11.02
CA PHE A 40 -7.41 5.73 -11.92
C PHE A 40 -8.47 6.78 -12.19
N ASP A 41 -8.88 7.53 -11.16
CA ASP A 41 -9.90 8.57 -11.28
C ASP A 41 -9.42 9.74 -12.15
N ILE A 42 -8.13 10.11 -12.09
CA ILE A 42 -7.52 11.15 -12.95
C ILE A 42 -7.51 10.74 -14.43
N GLU A 43 -7.39 9.44 -14.70
CA GLU A 43 -7.31 8.88 -16.06
C GLU A 43 -8.67 8.40 -16.57
N ASP A 44 -9.74 8.90 -15.96
CA ASP A 44 -11.15 8.68 -16.36
C ASP A 44 -11.65 7.24 -16.15
N TYR A 45 -10.90 6.39 -15.44
CA TYR A 45 -11.27 5.00 -15.12
C TYR A 45 -12.16 4.88 -13.87
N PHE A 46 -13.22 5.68 -13.79
CA PHE A 46 -14.11 5.73 -12.62
C PHE A 46 -14.87 4.44 -12.34
N GLY A 47 -15.02 3.57 -13.35
CA GLY A 47 -15.67 2.27 -13.21
C GLY A 47 -14.84 1.27 -12.42
N ILE A 48 -13.54 1.54 -12.24
CA ILE A 48 -12.59 0.63 -11.60
C ILE A 48 -12.35 1.05 -10.15
N LYS A 49 -12.77 0.16 -9.25
CA LYS A 49 -12.45 0.24 -7.83
C LYS A 49 -11.14 -0.47 -7.54
N THR A 50 -10.23 0.26 -6.91
CA THR A 50 -8.98 -0.26 -6.37
C THR A 50 -9.15 -0.53 -4.87
N THR A 51 -8.57 -1.62 -4.36
CA THR A 51 -8.60 -1.96 -2.93
C THR A 51 -7.25 -2.55 -2.53
N PRO A 52 -6.50 -1.88 -1.64
CA PRO A 52 -5.25 -2.43 -1.13
C PRO A 52 -5.43 -3.75 -0.38
N LEU A 53 -4.59 -4.73 -0.70
CA LEU A 53 -4.55 -6.06 -0.06
C LEU A 53 -3.31 -6.27 0.81
N GLY A 54 -2.52 -5.22 1.06
CA GLY A 54 -1.27 -5.29 1.79
C GLY A 54 -0.37 -4.11 1.44
N ALA A 55 0.93 -4.38 1.29
CA ALA A 55 1.90 -3.40 0.85
C ALA A 55 1.96 -3.25 -0.68
N ASN A 56 2.02 -4.39 -1.38
CA ASN A 56 2.31 -4.46 -2.81
C ASN A 56 1.08 -4.83 -3.64
N LEU A 57 0.12 -5.55 -3.06
CA LEU A 57 -1.01 -6.09 -3.82
C LEU A 57 -2.21 -5.14 -3.82
N CYS A 58 -2.72 -4.86 -5.01
CA CYS A 58 -3.95 -4.10 -5.22
C CYS A 58 -5.01 -4.97 -5.90
N LEU A 59 -6.16 -5.11 -5.28
CA LEU A 59 -7.32 -5.68 -5.94
C LEU A 59 -7.97 -4.64 -6.85
N LEU A 60 -8.19 -5.02 -8.10
CA LEU A 60 -8.90 -4.23 -9.09
C LEU A 60 -10.25 -4.89 -9.38
N LYS A 61 -11.31 -4.09 -9.29
CA LYS A 61 -12.68 -4.53 -9.58
C LYS A 61 -13.36 -3.50 -10.46
N SER A 62 -13.88 -3.92 -11.60
CA SER A 62 -14.76 -3.05 -12.37
C SER A 62 -16.22 -3.18 -11.92
N ARG A 63 -16.95 -2.06 -12.03
CA ARG A 63 -18.41 -2.00 -11.94
C ARG A 63 -19.10 -2.60 -13.18
N GLU A 64 -18.50 -2.46 -14.35
CA GLU A 64 -19.02 -2.93 -15.63
C GLU A 64 -18.25 -4.17 -16.12
N ALA A 65 -18.98 -5.16 -16.65
CA ALA A 65 -18.32 -6.35 -17.15
C ALA A 65 -17.52 -6.03 -18.43
N GLY A 66 -16.23 -6.35 -18.47
CA GLY A 66 -15.37 -6.17 -19.64
C GLY A 66 -14.41 -4.98 -19.53
N GLU A 67 -14.72 -3.96 -18.72
CA GLU A 67 -13.87 -2.75 -18.61
C GLU A 67 -12.47 -3.08 -18.12
N LEU A 68 -12.35 -3.98 -17.14
CA LEU A 68 -11.05 -4.37 -16.57
C LEU A 68 -10.28 -5.28 -17.53
N GLU A 69 -10.96 -6.18 -18.24
CA GLU A 69 -10.37 -7.01 -19.29
C GLU A 69 -9.85 -6.15 -20.46
N ASP A 70 -10.62 -5.12 -20.86
CA ASP A 70 -10.23 -4.16 -21.89
C ASP A 70 -9.04 -3.31 -21.42
N LEU A 71 -9.01 -2.89 -20.16
CA LEU A 71 -7.87 -2.17 -19.59
C LEU A 71 -6.60 -3.03 -19.58
N VAL A 72 -6.71 -4.31 -19.20
CA VAL A 72 -5.57 -5.23 -19.18
C VAL A 72 -5.09 -5.60 -20.59
N SER A 73 -5.97 -5.58 -21.58
CA SER A 73 -5.64 -5.91 -22.97
C SER A 73 -5.16 -4.70 -23.77
N ILE A 74 -5.97 -3.66 -23.86
CA ILE A 74 -5.76 -2.46 -24.69
C ILE A 74 -4.95 -1.40 -23.94
N GLY A 75 -5.22 -1.24 -22.64
CA GLY A 75 -4.55 -0.28 -21.76
C GLY A 75 -3.32 -0.83 -21.04
N ALA A 76 -2.81 -1.99 -21.44
CA ALA A 76 -1.70 -2.69 -20.78
C ALA A 76 -0.49 -1.76 -20.54
N SER A 77 -0.09 -1.00 -21.55
CA SER A 77 1.06 -0.07 -21.45
C SER A 77 0.86 1.07 -20.46
N TRP A 78 -0.39 1.44 -20.16
CA TRP A 78 -0.68 2.42 -19.11
C TRP A 78 -0.63 1.75 -17.73
N LEU A 79 -1.21 0.55 -17.59
CA LEU A 79 -1.14 -0.24 -16.36
C LEU A 79 0.30 -0.56 -15.95
N GLU A 80 1.17 -0.88 -16.91
CA GLU A 80 2.60 -1.18 -16.69
C GLU A 80 3.38 -0.01 -16.06
N LYS A 81 2.86 1.22 -16.10
CA LYS A 81 3.48 2.36 -15.40
C LYS A 81 3.32 2.28 -13.89
N TRP A 82 2.28 1.58 -13.43
CA TRP A 82 1.85 1.55 -12.03
C TRP A 82 1.98 0.16 -11.41
N PHE A 83 1.86 -0.88 -12.22
CA PHE A 83 1.92 -2.26 -11.79
C PHE A 83 3.03 -3.02 -12.54
N LYS A 84 3.82 -3.78 -11.79
CA LYS A 84 4.77 -4.77 -12.32
C LYS A 84 4.05 -5.85 -13.11
N GLU A 85 2.90 -6.26 -12.59
CA GLU A 85 2.05 -7.25 -13.20
C GLU A 85 0.59 -7.00 -12.79
N ALA A 86 -0.32 -7.32 -13.70
CA ALA A 86 -1.75 -7.40 -13.43
C ALA A 86 -2.24 -8.78 -13.86
N ARG A 87 -2.68 -9.59 -12.92
CA ARG A 87 -3.14 -10.97 -13.16
C ARG A 87 -4.55 -11.17 -12.63
N LYS A 88 -5.25 -12.18 -13.13
CA LYS A 88 -6.58 -12.51 -12.64
C LYS A 88 -6.51 -12.93 -11.17
N TRP A 89 -7.46 -12.49 -10.35
CA TRP A 89 -7.53 -12.89 -8.95
C TRP A 89 -7.78 -14.40 -8.82
N GLU A 90 -7.09 -15.03 -7.87
CA GLU A 90 -7.26 -16.45 -7.53
C GLU A 90 -7.36 -16.66 -6.01
N LEU A 91 -7.87 -17.83 -5.63
CA LEU A 91 -7.94 -18.25 -4.24
C LEU A 91 -6.53 -18.37 -3.65
N GLY A 92 -6.32 -17.79 -2.48
CA GLY A 92 -5.03 -17.84 -1.77
C GLY A 92 -4.09 -16.68 -2.08
N VAL A 93 -4.49 -15.70 -2.90
CA VAL A 93 -3.70 -14.47 -3.07
C VAL A 93 -3.69 -13.70 -1.75
N VAL A 94 -2.51 -13.65 -1.13
CA VAL A 94 -2.23 -12.93 0.11
C VAL A 94 -0.90 -12.20 -0.07
N ASP A 95 -0.85 -10.95 0.39
CA ASP A 95 0.40 -10.18 0.44
C ASP A 95 1.22 -10.63 1.66
N ASP A 96 2.51 -10.83 1.47
CA ASP A 96 3.45 -11.19 2.53
C ASP A 96 4.01 -9.95 3.27
N GLU A 97 3.81 -8.75 2.69
CA GLU A 97 4.24 -7.49 3.25
C GLU A 97 3.07 -6.62 3.73
N ARG A 98 3.35 -5.75 4.69
CA ARG A 98 2.38 -4.79 5.24
C ARG A 98 3.01 -3.42 5.38
N VAL A 99 2.25 -2.39 5.02
CA VAL A 99 2.60 -1.00 5.31
C VAL A 99 1.89 -0.57 6.60
N THR A 100 2.63 0.07 7.49
CA THR A 100 2.08 0.59 8.74
C THR A 100 2.72 1.91 9.11
N TRP A 101 1.95 2.77 9.75
CA TRP A 101 2.44 4.01 10.33
C TRP A 101 2.93 3.74 11.75
N ILE A 102 4.17 4.10 12.02
CA ILE A 102 4.77 3.99 13.35
C ILE A 102 4.91 5.41 13.91
N CYS A 103 4.29 5.65 15.05
CA CYS A 103 4.50 6.85 15.85
C CYS A 103 5.32 6.47 17.08
N VAL A 104 6.46 7.14 17.29
CA VAL A 104 7.27 6.98 18.49
C VAL A 104 7.23 8.30 19.27
N LEU A 105 7.05 8.22 20.58
CA LEU A 105 6.93 9.39 21.45
C LEU A 105 8.02 9.34 22.52
N GLY A 106 8.51 10.51 22.96
CA GLY A 106 9.44 10.62 24.08
C GLY A 106 10.92 10.38 23.76
N LEU A 107 11.29 10.26 22.48
CA LEU A 107 12.69 10.27 22.06
C LEU A 107 13.18 11.72 21.85
N PRO A 108 14.39 12.10 22.32
CA PRO A 108 14.97 13.40 22.00
C PRO A 108 15.17 13.58 20.48
N CYS A 109 14.84 14.77 19.95
CA CYS A 109 14.86 15.07 18.51
C CYS A 109 16.19 14.73 17.83
N HIS A 110 17.33 15.05 18.48
CA HIS A 110 18.67 14.79 17.94
C HIS A 110 19.03 13.29 17.84
N VAL A 111 18.32 12.41 18.56
CA VAL A 111 18.54 10.94 18.53
C VAL A 111 17.60 10.26 17.53
N TRP A 112 16.48 10.91 17.22
CA TRP A 112 15.39 10.36 16.43
C TRP A 112 15.86 9.79 15.09
N VAL A 113 16.44 10.62 14.22
CA VAL A 113 16.77 10.23 12.84
C VAL A 113 17.79 9.09 12.80
N VAL A 114 18.83 9.15 13.64
CA VAL A 114 19.94 8.20 13.58
C VAL A 114 19.57 6.84 14.18
N VAL A 115 18.95 6.81 15.36
CA VAL A 115 18.67 5.53 16.06
C VAL A 115 17.46 4.83 15.45
N PHE A 116 16.43 5.59 15.06
CA PHE A 116 15.19 5.04 14.53
C PHE A 116 15.39 4.44 13.14
N LEU A 117 16.07 5.14 12.22
CA LEU A 117 16.32 4.61 10.87
C LEU A 117 17.23 3.38 10.89
N VAL A 118 18.19 3.31 11.82
CA VAL A 118 19.06 2.13 11.98
C VAL A 118 18.27 0.91 12.45
N HIS A 119 17.36 1.08 13.42
CA HIS A 119 16.53 -0.02 13.90
C HIS A 119 15.41 -0.41 12.92
N LEU A 120 14.81 0.54 12.20
CA LEU A 120 13.77 0.21 11.22
C LEU A 120 14.27 -0.73 10.11
N LYS A 121 15.53 -0.58 9.70
CA LYS A 121 16.16 -1.46 8.69
C LYS A 121 16.15 -2.94 9.07
N THR A 122 16.04 -3.29 10.37
CA THR A 122 15.93 -4.69 10.79
C THR A 122 14.52 -5.26 10.67
N PHE A 123 13.51 -4.39 10.53
CA PHE A 123 12.09 -4.76 10.47
C PHE A 123 11.43 -4.50 9.12
N GLY A 124 12.03 -3.65 8.27
CA GLY A 124 11.50 -3.37 6.93
C GLY A 124 12.15 -2.17 6.26
N ALA A 125 11.49 -1.67 5.22
CA ALA A 125 11.90 -0.48 4.49
C ALA A 125 11.16 0.76 4.99
N PHE A 126 11.89 1.85 5.20
CA PHE A 126 11.29 3.16 5.47
C PHE A 126 10.76 3.77 4.17
N LEU A 127 9.47 4.10 4.14
CA LEU A 127 8.80 4.69 2.98
C LEU A 127 8.79 6.22 3.06
N HIS A 128 8.26 6.78 4.14
CA HIS A 128 8.02 8.21 4.28
C HIS A 128 7.90 8.62 5.75
N ALA A 129 8.25 9.88 6.03
CA ALA A 129 7.92 10.56 7.29
C ALA A 129 6.90 11.65 6.96
N ASP A 130 5.91 11.83 7.84
CA ASP A 130 4.94 12.92 7.65
C ASP A 130 5.61 14.29 7.72
N ASP A 131 4.92 15.31 7.21
CA ASP A 131 5.48 16.66 7.11
C ASP A 131 5.79 17.25 8.48
N ASN A 132 5.00 16.89 9.51
CA ASN A 132 5.25 17.30 10.89
C ASN A 132 6.58 16.74 11.43
N THR A 133 6.89 15.47 11.16
CA THR A 133 8.15 14.84 11.56
C THR A 133 9.34 15.43 10.80
N ARG A 134 9.15 15.87 9.54
CA ARG A 134 10.20 16.57 8.78
C ARG A 134 10.49 17.97 9.32
N SER A 135 9.47 18.66 9.80
CA SER A 135 9.62 20.01 10.38
C SER A 135 10.29 20.02 11.77
N ILE A 136 10.58 18.86 12.35
CA ILE A 136 11.17 18.76 13.70
C ILE A 136 12.61 19.27 13.80
N GLU A 137 13.21 19.71 12.69
CA GLU A 137 14.42 20.55 12.69
C GLU A 137 14.21 21.85 13.50
N ASP A 138 12.98 22.32 13.70
CA ASP A 138 12.70 23.58 14.41
C ASP A 138 12.57 23.46 15.94
N TYR A 139 12.37 22.27 16.51
CA TYR A 139 12.16 22.14 17.97
C TYR A 139 13.45 22.18 18.81
N ASP A 140 14.63 22.31 18.17
CA ASP A 140 15.90 22.54 18.87
C ASP A 140 16.21 24.05 19.10
N THR A 141 15.28 24.95 18.74
CA THR A 141 15.35 26.38 19.11
C THR A 141 14.46 26.71 20.31
N GLY A 142 14.63 25.93 21.38
CA GLY A 142 13.86 26.11 22.61
C GLY A 142 14.68 25.83 23.85
N ASP A 143 15.34 26.88 24.34
CA ASP A 143 15.85 27.06 25.71
C ASP A 143 17.36 26.83 25.95
N GLY A 144 18.14 27.88 25.66
CA GLY A 144 19.41 28.18 26.34
C GLY A 144 19.22 29.45 27.17
N GLY A 145 18.74 29.30 28.41
CA GLY A 145 18.43 30.42 29.30
C GLY A 145 19.61 31.25 29.82
N ARG A 146 19.23 32.45 30.27
CA ARG A 146 19.84 33.36 31.27
C ARG A 146 21.16 34.08 30.95
N GLY A 147 21.04 35.41 30.90
CA GLY A 147 22.07 36.43 31.04
C GLY A 147 21.45 37.82 30.99
#